data_AF-A0A7C6SMH9-F1
#
_entry.id   AF-A0A7C6SMH9-F1
#
_cell.length_a   1.000
_cell.length_b   1.000
_cell.length_c   1.000
_cell.angle_alpha   90.00
_cell.angle_beta   90.00
_cell.angle_gamma   90.00
#
_symmetry.space_group_name_H-M   'P 1'
#
loop_
_entity.id
_entity.type
_entity.pdbx_description
1 polymer ?
#
loop_
_entity_poly.entity_id
_entity_poly.type
_entity_poly.pdbx_seq_one_letter_code
_entity_poly.pdbx_strand_id
1 'polypeptide(L)'
;MFKRINGIICVLVILCTFFIYPQNKIWSFEGEVKVGKGSYSTVLPPGAENAQSLIYKTDNLKGPMSTNDWWSSTAFLQYSERQYPHPLAVINKKEGIQVYYPGPSIFANKDAICGWMNLPEDTLEDFTIGHSAVQIFPDTKVDGYSD
;
A
#
# COMPACT_ATOMS: atom_id res chain seq x y z
N MET A 1 -68.36 -18.73 23.46
CA MET A 1 -67.04 -18.87 24.13
C MET A 1 -65.94 -19.38 23.20
N PHE A 2 -66.21 -20.36 22.31
CA PHE A 2 -65.22 -20.96 21.40
C PHE A 2 -64.54 -20.03 20.37
N LYS A 3 -65.21 -19.00 19.84
CA LYS A 3 -64.60 -18.07 18.86
C LYS A 3 -63.45 -17.22 19.42
N ARG A 4 -63.48 -16.87 20.72
CA ARG A 4 -62.41 -16.07 21.35
C ARG A 4 -61.13 -16.87 21.57
N ILE A 5 -61.26 -18.17 21.86
CA ILE A 5 -60.12 -19.08 22.09
C ILE A 5 -59.36 -19.32 20.78
N ASN A 6 -60.07 -19.51 19.67
CA ASN A 6 -59.43 -19.68 18.35
C ASN A 6 -58.69 -18.42 17.88
N GLY A 7 -59.21 -17.23 18.20
CA GLY A 7 -58.52 -15.96 17.91
C GLY A 7 -57.21 -15.81 18.69
N ILE A 8 -57.21 -16.17 19.97
CA ILE A 8 -56.01 -16.12 20.83
C ILE A 8 -54.95 -17.12 20.37
N ILE A 9 -55.36 -18.34 19.99
CA ILE A 9 -54.45 -19.36 19.45
C ILE A 9 -53.84 -18.90 18.13
N CYS A 10 -54.62 -18.32 17.20
CA CYS A 10 -54.08 -17.76 15.96
C CYS A 10 -53.08 -16.63 16.22
N VAL A 11 -53.35 -15.73 17.17
CA VAL A 11 -52.44 -14.63 17.53
C VAL A 11 -51.14 -15.16 18.16
N LEU A 12 -51.23 -16.17 19.04
CA LEU A 12 -50.06 -16.81 19.65
C LEU A 12 -49.22 -17.57 18.62
N VAL A 13 -49.84 -18.24 17.64
CA VAL A 13 -49.12 -18.92 16.55
C VAL A 13 -48.40 -17.90 15.66
N ILE A 14 -49.03 -16.77 15.34
CA ILE A 14 -48.40 -15.69 14.55
C ILE A 14 -47.25 -15.00 15.32
N LEU A 15 -47.39 -14.82 16.64
CA LEU A 15 -46.31 -14.30 17.48
C LEU A 15 -45.14 -15.28 17.59
N CYS A 16 -45.42 -16.58 17.78
CA CYS A 16 -44.38 -17.61 17.81
C CYS A 16 -43.65 -17.72 16.46
N THR A 17 -44.33 -17.60 15.31
CA THR A 17 -43.63 -17.62 14.01
C THR A 17 -42.79 -16.37 13.79
N PHE A 18 -43.17 -15.21 14.32
CA PHE A 18 -42.35 -13.98 14.27
C PHE A 18 -41.08 -14.04 15.12
N PHE A 19 -41.11 -14.76 16.25
CA PHE A 19 -39.95 -14.94 17.14
C PHE A 19 -39.05 -16.14 16.77
N ILE A 20 -39.58 -17.13 16.04
CA ILE A 20 -38.81 -18.31 15.59
C ILE A 20 -38.18 -18.09 14.22
N TYR A 21 -38.66 -17.12 13.42
CA TYR A 21 -37.88 -16.67 12.28
C TYR A 21 -36.56 -16.15 12.82
N PRO A 22 -35.41 -16.78 12.49
CA PRO A 22 -34.16 -16.11 12.71
C PRO A 22 -34.33 -14.78 11.99
N GLN A 23 -34.23 -13.69 12.74
CA GLN A 23 -33.78 -12.44 12.16
C GLN A 23 -32.43 -12.81 11.60
N ASN A 24 -32.43 -13.30 10.37
CA ASN A 24 -31.31 -13.23 9.47
C ASN A 24 -31.02 -11.72 9.53
N LYS A 25 -30.17 -11.25 10.44
CA LYS A 25 -28.75 -11.17 10.15
C LYS A 25 -28.56 -11.34 8.63
N ILE A 26 -29.15 -10.41 7.85
CA ILE A 26 -28.84 -10.14 6.45
C ILE A 26 -27.46 -9.48 6.54
N TRP A 27 -26.46 -10.27 6.94
CA TRP A 27 -25.08 -9.86 6.79
C TRP A 27 -24.86 -10.01 5.31
N SER A 28 -24.70 -8.88 4.66
CA SER A 28 -23.71 -8.86 3.60
C SER A 28 -22.42 -9.48 4.12
N PHE A 29 -21.66 -10.10 3.23
CA PHE A 29 -20.46 -10.89 3.53
C PHE A 29 -19.57 -10.24 4.62
N GLU A 30 -18.83 -11.08 5.37
CA GLU A 30 -17.95 -10.62 6.44
C GLU A 30 -16.98 -9.54 5.96
N GLY A 31 -16.91 -8.42 6.70
CA GLY A 31 -16.09 -7.26 6.32
C GLY A 31 -16.73 -6.31 5.32
N GLU A 32 -18.03 -6.43 5.02
CA GLU A 32 -18.70 -5.39 4.24
C GLU A 32 -18.77 -4.05 5.02
N VAL A 33 -18.38 -2.98 4.33
CA VAL A 33 -18.67 -1.61 4.73
C VAL A 33 -19.60 -0.95 3.69
N LYS A 34 -20.80 -0.56 4.11
CA LYS A 34 -21.79 0.12 3.26
C LYS A 34 -21.38 1.57 2.97
N VAL A 35 -21.51 1.99 1.71
CA VAL A 35 -21.31 3.37 1.26
C VAL A 35 -22.43 3.75 0.27
N GLY A 36 -23.39 4.56 0.73
CA GLY A 36 -24.58 4.89 -0.04
C GLY A 36 -25.39 3.63 -0.39
N LYS A 37 -25.63 3.40 -1.69
CA LYS A 37 -26.30 2.19 -2.20
C LYS A 37 -25.35 1.02 -2.44
N GLY A 38 -24.04 1.25 -2.37
CA GLY A 38 -22.99 0.24 -2.60
C GLY A 38 -22.26 -0.16 -1.32
N SER A 39 -21.15 -0.87 -1.50
CA SER A 39 -20.26 -1.28 -0.41
C SER A 39 -18.87 -1.63 -0.90
N TYR A 40 -17.92 -1.75 0.03
CA TYR A 40 -16.61 -2.35 -0.19
C TYR A 40 -16.34 -3.44 0.85
N SER A 41 -15.37 -4.32 0.56
CA SER A 41 -14.92 -5.37 1.47
C SER A 41 -13.65 -4.95 2.20
N THR A 42 -13.58 -5.22 3.50
CA THR A 42 -12.33 -5.19 4.28
C THR A 42 -11.68 -6.57 4.38
N VAL A 43 -12.31 -7.61 3.81
CA VAL A 43 -11.77 -8.97 3.70
C VAL A 43 -11.29 -9.19 2.27
N LEU A 44 -10.06 -9.69 2.13
CA LEU A 44 -9.50 -10.04 0.82
C LEU A 44 -10.36 -11.15 0.18
N PRO A 45 -10.93 -10.94 -1.01
CA PRO A 45 -11.76 -11.97 -1.66
C PRO A 45 -10.95 -13.24 -1.94
N PRO A 46 -11.58 -14.44 -1.84
CA PRO A 46 -10.90 -15.69 -2.17
C PRO A 46 -10.29 -15.66 -3.58
N GLY A 47 -8.99 -15.95 -3.67
CA GLY A 47 -8.24 -15.96 -4.93
C GLY A 47 -7.68 -14.61 -5.38
N ALA A 48 -7.94 -13.52 -4.65
CA ALA A 48 -7.29 -12.23 -4.90
C ALA A 48 -5.92 -12.15 -4.20
N GLU A 49 -5.02 -11.33 -4.75
CA GLU A 49 -3.74 -10.98 -4.13
C GLU A 49 -3.82 -9.61 -3.46
N ASN A 50 -2.99 -9.41 -2.44
CA ASN A 50 -2.85 -8.13 -1.76
C ASN A 50 -1.48 -7.52 -2.08
N ALA A 51 -1.32 -6.23 -1.76
CA ALA A 51 0.00 -5.62 -1.75
C ALA A 51 0.96 -6.35 -0.79
N GLN A 52 2.26 -6.18 -1.01
CA GLN A 52 3.27 -6.73 -0.11
C GLN A 52 3.04 -6.26 1.34
N SER A 53 3.31 -7.15 2.30
CA SER A 53 3.10 -6.86 3.72
C SER A 53 4.20 -5.97 4.31
N LEU A 54 5.44 -6.12 3.84
CA LEU A 54 6.57 -5.36 4.34
C LEU A 54 6.62 -3.98 3.68
N ILE A 55 6.56 -2.94 4.52
CA ILE A 55 6.73 -1.55 4.13
C ILE A 55 7.92 -0.99 4.92
N TYR A 56 8.92 -0.47 4.21
CA TYR A 56 10.12 0.12 4.79
C TYR A 56 9.86 1.57 5.21
N LYS A 57 9.23 1.73 6.38
CA LYS A 57 8.97 3.02 7.03
C LYS A 57 9.35 3.00 8.50
N THR A 58 9.65 4.17 9.05
CA THR A 58 9.85 4.32 10.49
C THR A 58 8.51 4.45 11.21
N ASP A 59 8.55 4.43 12.55
CA ASP A 59 7.37 4.65 13.37
C ASP A 59 6.85 6.10 13.33
N ASN A 60 7.60 7.04 12.73
CA ASN A 60 7.17 8.43 12.58
C ASN A 60 6.02 8.56 11.56
N LEU A 61 5.93 7.65 10.58
CA LEU A 61 4.87 7.63 9.58
C LEU A 61 3.62 6.85 10.02
N LYS A 62 2.60 7.60 10.44
CA LYS A 62 1.27 7.06 10.80
C LYS A 62 0.29 7.17 9.63
N GLY A 63 -0.74 6.33 9.65
CA GLY A 63 -1.80 6.32 8.63
C GLY A 63 -1.42 5.56 7.34
N PRO A 64 -2.22 5.76 6.27
CA PRO A 64 -1.95 5.18 4.96
C PRO A 64 -0.57 5.55 4.45
N MET A 65 0.12 4.60 3.85
CA MET A 65 1.42 4.85 3.21
C MET A 65 1.18 5.50 1.84
N SER A 66 1.93 6.56 1.51
CA SER A 66 1.90 7.12 0.15
C SER A 66 2.42 6.10 -0.87
N THR A 67 1.85 6.15 -2.07
CA THR A 67 2.18 5.25 -3.19
C THR A 67 2.21 6.04 -4.49
N ASN A 68 2.86 5.48 -5.52
CA ASN A 68 2.96 6.07 -6.85
C ASN A 68 3.73 7.41 -6.92
N ASP A 69 4.60 7.63 -5.95
CA ASP A 69 5.55 8.76 -5.94
C ASP A 69 6.88 8.40 -6.59
N TRP A 70 7.59 9.42 -7.06
CA TRP A 70 8.92 9.26 -7.66
C TRP A 70 9.95 8.58 -6.73
N TRP A 71 9.71 8.63 -5.42
CA TRP A 71 10.53 8.01 -4.37
C TRP A 71 9.96 6.69 -3.82
N SER A 72 8.81 6.22 -4.30
CA SER A 72 8.07 5.08 -3.70
C SER A 72 8.88 3.80 -3.57
N SER A 73 9.90 3.58 -4.41
CA SER A 73 10.78 2.42 -4.29
C SER A 73 11.45 2.30 -2.91
N THR A 74 11.70 3.42 -2.21
CA THR A 74 12.22 3.41 -0.83
C THR A 74 11.26 2.76 0.18
N ALA A 75 9.95 2.83 -0.06
CA ALA A 75 8.97 2.24 0.85
C ALA A 75 8.75 0.74 0.61
N PHE A 76 9.09 0.24 -0.59
CA PHE A 76 8.72 -1.10 -1.04
C PHE A 76 9.92 -2.02 -1.30
N LEU A 77 11.15 -1.50 -1.30
CA LEU A 77 12.39 -2.28 -1.43
C LEU A 77 13.27 -2.07 -0.20
N GLN A 78 14.18 -3.02 0.06
CA GLN A 78 15.12 -2.95 1.18
C GLN A 78 15.98 -1.68 1.16
N TYR A 79 16.29 -1.18 -0.02
CA TYR A 79 16.94 0.12 -0.20
C TYR A 79 16.12 0.99 -1.16
N SER A 80 16.54 1.19 -2.41
CA SER A 80 15.69 1.81 -3.44
C SER A 80 16.10 1.37 -4.85
N GLU A 81 15.21 1.59 -5.81
CA GLU A 81 15.60 1.73 -7.22
C GLU A 81 16.21 3.11 -7.48
N ARG A 82 16.66 3.34 -8.72
CA ARG A 82 17.00 4.69 -9.22
C ARG A 82 15.83 5.64 -9.03
N GLN A 83 16.08 6.74 -8.34
CA GLN A 83 15.16 7.85 -8.17
C GLN A 83 15.74 9.09 -8.83
N TYR A 84 14.87 9.98 -9.30
CA TYR A 84 15.28 11.17 -10.07
C TYR A 84 14.81 12.47 -9.40
N PRO A 85 15.30 12.80 -8.19
CA PRO A 85 15.11 14.10 -7.57
C PRO A 85 15.90 15.16 -8.34
N HIS A 86 15.31 15.65 -9.44
CA HIS A 86 15.99 16.56 -10.34
C HIS A 86 16.63 17.76 -9.60
N PRO A 87 17.89 18.10 -9.93
CA PRO A 87 18.64 17.66 -11.11
C PRO A 87 19.40 16.34 -10.95
N LEU A 88 19.32 15.66 -9.80
CA LEU A 88 20.11 14.48 -9.49
C LEU A 88 19.37 13.18 -9.80
N ALA A 89 20.14 12.10 -9.85
CA ALA A 89 19.66 10.73 -9.70
C ALA A 89 20.33 10.10 -8.47
N VAL A 90 19.57 9.32 -7.70
CA VAL A 90 20.03 8.71 -6.45
C VAL A 90 19.59 7.25 -6.33
N ILE A 91 20.39 6.47 -5.61
CA ILE A 91 20.05 5.09 -5.20
C ILE A 91 20.48 4.92 -3.73
N ASN A 92 19.57 4.47 -2.88
CA ASN A 92 19.93 3.98 -1.56
C ASN A 92 20.56 2.59 -1.71
N LYS A 93 21.69 2.36 -1.07
CA LYS A 93 22.43 1.08 -1.05
C LYS A 93 22.83 0.73 0.37
N LYS A 94 23.38 -0.47 0.55
CA LYS A 94 23.92 -0.92 1.84
C LYS A 94 25.09 -0.05 2.31
N GLU A 95 25.89 0.52 1.40
CA GLU A 95 27.04 1.37 1.73
C GLU A 95 26.67 2.84 2.01
N GLY A 96 25.44 3.27 1.64
CA GLY A 96 25.01 4.66 1.73
C GLY A 96 24.15 5.09 0.55
N ILE A 97 24.14 6.39 0.25
CA ILE A 97 23.35 6.97 -0.84
C ILE A 97 24.27 7.27 -2.02
N GLN A 98 24.11 6.54 -3.13
CA GLN A 98 24.80 6.84 -4.38
C GLN A 98 24.16 8.09 -5.01
N VAL A 99 25.01 9.03 -5.44
CA VAL A 99 24.59 10.28 -6.10
C VAL A 99 25.21 10.35 -7.49
N TYR A 100 24.40 10.80 -8.45
CA TYR A 100 24.81 10.99 -9.83
C TYR A 100 24.09 12.17 -10.48
N TYR A 101 24.81 12.97 -11.26
CA TYR A 101 24.23 13.97 -12.14
C TYR A 101 24.20 13.45 -13.60
N PRO A 102 23.02 13.14 -14.16
CA PRO A 102 22.94 12.54 -15.50
C PRO A 102 23.27 13.52 -16.64
N GLY A 103 23.35 14.83 -16.39
CA GLY A 103 23.51 15.85 -17.45
C GLY A 103 24.58 15.54 -18.52
N PRO A 104 25.82 15.15 -18.15
CA PRO A 104 26.88 14.85 -19.11
C PRO A 104 26.64 13.59 -19.95
N SER A 105 25.78 12.67 -19.49
CA SER A 105 25.46 11.42 -20.18
C SER A 105 24.11 11.46 -20.91
N ILE A 106 23.37 12.58 -20.83
CA ILE A 106 22.13 12.74 -21.59
C ILE A 106 22.46 12.67 -23.07
N PHE A 107 21.82 11.72 -23.77
CA PHE A 107 21.90 11.61 -25.21
C PHE A 107 20.52 11.63 -25.83
N ALA A 108 20.47 12.08 -27.08
CA ALA A 108 19.27 12.09 -27.90
C ALA A 108 19.58 11.47 -29.26
N ASN A 109 18.69 10.61 -29.73
CA ASN A 109 18.72 10.05 -31.08
C ASN A 109 17.31 10.07 -31.68
N LYS A 110 17.11 9.44 -32.85
CA LYS A 110 15.81 9.41 -33.53
C LYS A 110 14.70 8.68 -32.76
N ASP A 111 15.07 7.84 -31.78
CA ASP A 111 14.16 6.97 -31.05
C ASP A 111 13.83 7.49 -29.65
N ALA A 112 14.77 8.16 -28.97
CA ALA A 112 14.59 8.64 -27.60
C ALA A 112 15.55 9.75 -27.17
N ILE A 113 15.18 10.41 -26.06
CA ILE A 113 16.06 11.21 -25.21
C ILE A 113 16.23 10.43 -23.91
N CYS A 114 17.47 10.12 -23.54
CA CYS A 114 17.78 9.25 -22.41
C CYS A 114 18.74 9.95 -21.45
N GLY A 115 18.40 9.95 -20.16
CA GLY A 115 19.19 10.56 -19.08
C GLY A 115 19.12 9.74 -17.80
N TRP A 116 19.32 8.43 -17.92
CA TRP A 116 19.25 7.52 -16.79
C TRP A 116 20.58 7.44 -16.04
N MET A 117 20.49 7.12 -14.75
CA MET A 117 21.65 6.69 -13.98
C MET A 117 22.00 5.26 -14.39
N ASN A 118 23.28 4.99 -14.68
CA ASN A 118 23.72 3.65 -15.05
C ASN A 118 23.53 2.66 -13.90
N LEU A 119 23.36 1.38 -14.24
CA LEU A 119 23.32 0.30 -13.26
C LEU A 119 24.71 0.14 -12.60
N PRO A 120 24.78 -0.36 -11.35
CA PRO A 120 26.02 -0.42 -10.57
C PRO A 120 27.19 -1.14 -11.24
N GLU A 121 26.90 -2.09 -12.14
CA GLU A 121 27.91 -2.81 -12.93
C GLU A 121 28.65 -1.95 -13.98
N ASP A 122 28.10 -0.79 -14.38
CA ASP A 122 28.61 0.02 -15.50
C ASP A 122 29.39 1.28 -15.05
N THR A 123 29.72 1.38 -13.75
CA THR A 123 30.65 2.32 -13.10
C THR A 123 30.83 3.71 -13.72
N LEU A 124 29.87 4.60 -13.48
CA LEU A 124 30.11 6.04 -13.35
C LEU A 124 29.14 6.59 -12.29
N GLU A 125 29.45 6.36 -11.01
CA GLU A 125 28.86 7.13 -9.92
C GLU A 125 29.71 8.38 -9.67
N ASP A 126 29.08 9.51 -9.33
CA ASP A 126 29.87 10.71 -9.00
C ASP A 126 30.51 10.52 -7.63
N PHE A 127 29.69 10.13 -6.64
CA PHE A 127 30.14 9.75 -5.30
C PHE A 127 29.03 8.99 -4.55
N THR A 128 29.42 8.35 -3.44
CA THR A 128 28.51 7.74 -2.47
C THR A 128 28.61 8.47 -1.13
N ILE A 129 27.47 8.89 -0.59
CA ILE A 129 27.36 9.46 0.77
C ILE A 129 27.26 8.29 1.76
N GLY A 130 28.37 7.98 2.42
CA GLY A 130 28.46 6.93 3.45
C GLY A 130 28.42 7.47 4.89
N HIS A 131 28.70 6.59 5.86
CA HIS A 131 28.77 6.94 7.28
C HIS A 131 30.09 6.47 7.91
N SER A 132 30.71 7.31 8.74
CA SER A 132 32.07 7.05 9.27
C SER A 132 32.18 5.82 10.16
N ALA A 133 31.12 5.49 10.90
CA ALA A 133 31.08 4.34 11.81
C ALA A 133 30.31 3.13 11.28
N VAL A 134 29.61 3.24 10.14
CA VAL A 134 28.74 2.18 9.61
C VAL A 134 29.02 2.01 8.13
N GLN A 135 29.49 0.82 7.76
CA GLN A 135 29.83 0.48 6.39
C GLN A 135 28.72 -0.28 5.66
N ILE A 136 27.80 -0.89 6.41
CA ILE A 136 26.69 -1.70 5.88
C ILE A 136 25.44 -1.38 6.69
N PHE A 137 24.50 -0.70 6.05
CA PHE A 137 23.14 -0.49 6.55
C PHE A 137 22.28 -1.71 6.23
N PRO A 138 21.37 -2.12 7.13
CA PRO A 138 20.50 -3.27 6.89
C PRO A 138 19.36 -2.95 5.92
N ASP A 139 18.90 -1.71 5.87
CA ASP A 139 17.81 -1.24 5.03
C ASP A 139 17.84 0.30 4.91
N THR A 140 16.91 0.85 4.13
CA THR A 140 16.54 2.27 4.14
C THR A 140 15.05 2.37 4.36
N LYS A 141 14.61 3.35 5.16
CA LYS A 141 13.19 3.53 5.51
C LYS A 141 12.74 4.95 5.27
N VAL A 142 11.50 5.11 4.84
CA VAL A 142 10.84 6.43 4.75
C VAL A 142 10.51 6.91 6.16
N ASP A 143 11.04 8.07 6.54
CA ASP A 143 10.82 8.68 7.86
C ASP A 143 9.76 9.80 7.82
N GLY A 144 9.67 10.49 6.68
CA GLY A 144 8.74 11.59 6.42
C GLY A 144 8.68 11.89 4.93
N TYR A 145 7.61 12.55 4.47
CA TYR A 145 7.46 13.04 3.11
C TYR A 145 6.51 14.24 3.06
N SER A 146 6.60 15.02 1.99
CA SER A 146 5.68 16.11 1.63
C SER A 146 5.56 16.21 0.12
N ASP A 147 4.59 17.00 -0.32
CA ASP A 147 4.47 17.48 -1.70
C ASP A 147 5.62 18.44 -2.08
#